data_AF-A0A7J8TY45-F1
#
_entry.id   AF-A0A7J8TY45-F1
#
_cell.length_a   1.000
_cell.length_b   1.000
_cell.length_c   1.000
_cell.angle_alpha   90.00
_cell.angle_beta   90.00
_cell.angle_gamma   90.00
#
_symmetry.space_group_name_H-M   'P 1'
#
loop_
_entity.id
_entity.type
_entity.pdbx_description
1 polymer ?
#
loop_
_entity_poly.entity_id
_entity_poly.type
_entity_poly.pdbx_seq_one_letter_code
_entity_poly.pdbx_strand_id
1 'polypeptide(L)'
;MRIEANLFLFFWAFSIFSCLCFSVSSVNFGYRFHSSAIKAEQVKLPRKSSGTNKLYKTKYFTQILDHFNFNPKSYQKFQHRYLINDTYWGGPKKNSPIFVYTGNEGDIEWFAQNTGFMFDIAPHFQALLVFIEHRFYGKSIPFGGDKDVAYSNASTLGYLTSTQALADYATLIIDLKKNLTAVDAPVVVFGGSYGGMLASWFRLKYPHVAIGALASSAPILNFENITSPYSFNNIITQDFRVISLNSIYLF
;
A
#
# COMPACT_ATOMS: atom_id res chain seq x y z
N MET A 1 -9.10 6.92 -65.36
CA MET A 1 -9.72 7.31 -64.08
C MET A 1 -10.01 6.04 -63.28
N ARG A 2 -9.21 5.77 -62.23
CA ARG A 2 -9.38 4.76 -61.14
C ARG A 2 -9.41 3.28 -61.60
N ILE A 3 -8.36 2.46 -61.49
CA ILE A 3 -7.59 1.96 -60.31
C ILE A 3 -8.50 1.61 -59.13
N GLU A 4 -8.30 0.41 -58.58
CA GLU A 4 -9.02 -0.27 -57.48
C GLU A 4 -10.17 -1.21 -57.91
N ALA A 5 -9.84 -2.29 -58.62
CA ALA A 5 -10.70 -3.48 -58.74
C ALA A 5 -9.88 -4.77 -58.75
N ASN A 6 -8.97 -4.93 -57.78
CA ASN A 6 -8.10 -6.11 -57.69
C ASN A 6 -7.73 -6.50 -56.24
N LEU A 7 -8.70 -6.52 -55.33
CA LEU A 7 -8.45 -7.07 -53.98
C LEU A 7 -9.67 -7.75 -53.33
N PHE A 8 -10.60 -8.28 -54.12
CA PHE A 8 -11.79 -9.00 -53.60
C PHE A 8 -11.93 -10.45 -54.10
N LEU A 9 -10.96 -10.95 -54.87
CA LEU A 9 -10.98 -12.29 -55.47
C LEU A 9 -9.96 -13.28 -54.88
N PHE A 10 -9.29 -12.94 -53.78
CA PHE A 10 -8.25 -13.79 -53.17
C PHE A 10 -8.66 -14.50 -51.87
N PHE A 11 -9.88 -14.29 -51.35
CA PHE A 11 -10.29 -14.82 -50.04
C PHE A 11 -11.33 -15.94 -50.06
N TRP A 12 -11.76 -16.40 -51.25
CA TRP A 12 -12.83 -17.42 -51.38
C TRP A 12 -12.38 -18.74 -52.02
N ALA A 13 -11.08 -19.01 -52.11
CA ALA A 13 -10.53 -20.22 -52.73
C ALA A 13 -9.73 -21.14 -51.79
N PHE A 14 -9.84 -20.97 -50.46
CA PHE A 14 -9.13 -21.83 -49.49
C PHE A 14 -9.99 -22.29 -48.31
N SER A 15 -11.31 -22.37 -48.47
CA SER A 15 -12.23 -22.76 -47.39
C SER A 15 -12.70 -24.23 -47.45
N ILE A 16 -12.15 -25.09 -48.33
CA ILE A 16 -12.65 -26.48 -48.50
C ILE A 16 -11.54 -27.55 -48.46
N PHE A 17 -10.29 -27.21 -48.12
CA PHE A 17 -9.23 -28.23 -48.01
C PHE A 17 -8.34 -28.03 -46.78
N SER A 18 -8.85 -28.41 -45.61
CA SER A 18 -8.03 -28.82 -44.45
C SER A 18 -8.94 -29.42 -43.36
N CYS A 19 -9.74 -30.40 -43.72
CA CYS A 19 -10.40 -31.27 -42.74
C CYS A 19 -9.60 -32.58 -42.71
N LEU A 20 -8.41 -32.55 -42.11
CA LEU A 20 -7.65 -33.72 -41.64
C LEU A 20 -6.40 -33.25 -40.90
N CYS A 21 -6.20 -33.79 -39.70
CA CYS A 21 -5.00 -33.72 -38.86
C CYS A 21 -4.72 -32.41 -38.11
N PHE A 22 -5.51 -32.15 -37.06
CA PHE A 22 -4.91 -31.74 -35.78
C PHE A 22 -5.53 -32.59 -34.67
N SER A 23 -4.83 -33.66 -34.32
CA SER A 23 -4.97 -34.29 -33.02
C SER A 23 -4.62 -33.24 -31.97
N VAL A 24 -5.63 -32.67 -31.31
CA VAL A 24 -5.41 -31.96 -30.05
C VAL A 24 -5.03 -33.03 -29.04
N SER A 25 -3.73 -33.28 -28.90
CA SER A 25 -3.21 -33.87 -27.67
C SER A 25 -3.62 -32.91 -26.56
N SER A 26 -4.64 -33.31 -25.79
CA SER A 26 -4.93 -32.73 -24.49
C SER A 26 -3.71 -33.02 -23.62
N VAL A 27 -2.72 -32.13 -23.68
CA VAL A 27 -1.72 -32.06 -22.63
C VAL A 27 -2.49 -31.58 -21.41
N ASN A 28 -2.97 -32.54 -20.61
CA ASN A 28 -3.33 -32.30 -19.23
C ASN A 28 -2.07 -31.76 -18.57
N PHE A 29 -1.91 -30.43 -18.56
CA PHE A 29 -1.07 -29.79 -17.57
C PHE A 29 -1.83 -29.93 -16.25
N GLY A 30 -1.82 -31.16 -15.72
CA GLY A 30 -2.20 -31.41 -14.36
C GLY A 30 -1.24 -30.58 -13.53
N TYR A 31 -1.70 -29.44 -13.04
CA TYR A 31 -1.10 -28.83 -11.86
C TYR A 31 -1.33 -29.83 -10.72
N ARG A 32 -0.52 -30.89 -10.68
CA ARG A 32 -0.17 -31.55 -9.44
C ARG A 32 0.56 -30.48 -8.66
N PHE A 33 -0.17 -29.80 -7.78
CA PHE A 33 0.46 -29.29 -6.58
C PHE A 33 1.14 -30.49 -5.95
N HIS A 34 2.45 -30.60 -6.16
CA HIS A 34 3.26 -31.39 -5.26
C HIS A 34 2.95 -30.81 -3.89
N SER A 35 2.29 -31.61 -3.04
CA SER A 35 2.32 -31.42 -1.61
C SER A 35 3.78 -31.58 -1.21
N SER A 36 4.56 -30.54 -1.49
CA SER A 36 5.76 -30.25 -0.75
C SER A 36 5.17 -30.00 0.62
N ALA A 37 5.32 -30.98 1.51
CA ALA A 37 5.27 -30.71 2.92
C ALA A 37 6.36 -29.64 3.14
N ILE A 38 5.99 -28.37 2.98
CA ILE A 38 6.74 -27.26 3.51
C ILE A 38 6.67 -27.54 4.99
N LYS A 39 7.72 -28.21 5.48
CA LYS A 39 8.00 -28.28 6.90
C LYS A 39 8.07 -26.80 7.27
N ALA A 40 7.04 -26.30 7.95
CA ALA A 40 7.08 -24.97 8.51
C ALA A 40 8.41 -24.88 9.23
N GLU A 41 9.33 -24.08 8.68
CA GLU A 41 10.53 -23.77 9.41
C GLU A 41 10.02 -23.19 10.72
N GLN A 42 10.30 -23.89 11.81
CA GLN A 42 9.95 -23.46 13.14
C GLN A 42 10.81 -22.23 13.39
N VAL A 43 10.39 -21.09 12.82
CA VAL A 43 10.85 -19.78 13.23
C VAL A 43 10.59 -19.78 14.71
N LYS A 44 11.67 -19.87 15.49
CA LYS A 44 11.60 -19.70 16.94
C LYS A 44 11.06 -18.29 17.14
N LEU A 45 9.76 -18.19 17.31
CA LEU A 45 9.11 -16.97 17.76
C LEU A 45 9.89 -16.55 19.01
N PRO A 46 10.45 -15.33 19.05
CA PRO A 46 11.15 -14.88 20.23
C PRO A 46 10.19 -15.02 21.41
N ARG A 47 10.63 -15.82 22.39
CA ARG A 47 9.98 -16.04 23.68
C ARG A 47 9.43 -14.70 24.16
N LYS A 48 8.12 -14.62 24.42
CA LYS A 48 7.44 -13.45 25.00
C LYS A 48 8.24 -13.03 26.25
N SER A 49 9.16 -12.08 26.08
CA SER A 49 9.91 -11.52 27.19
C SER A 49 8.93 -10.65 27.95
N SER A 50 8.68 -10.97 29.21
CA SER A 50 7.91 -10.15 30.14
C SER A 50 8.64 -8.86 30.55
N GLY A 51 9.44 -8.29 29.64
CA GLY A 51 10.01 -6.96 29.73
C GLY A 51 9.41 -6.14 28.60
N THR A 52 8.91 -4.95 28.91
CA THR A 52 8.35 -3.98 27.96
C THR A 52 9.43 -3.46 27.01
N ASN A 53 9.97 -4.29 26.13
CA ASN A 53 10.74 -3.84 24.99
C ASN A 53 9.77 -3.23 24.00
N LYS A 54 9.60 -1.91 24.09
CA LYS A 54 8.72 -1.16 23.20
C LYS A 54 9.25 -1.30 21.77
N LEU A 55 8.47 -1.93 20.89
CA LEU A 55 8.82 -2.18 19.49
C LEU A 55 9.18 -0.92 18.70
N TYR A 56 8.79 0.25 19.19
CA TYR A 56 9.01 1.54 18.56
C TYR A 56 8.95 2.66 19.60
N LYS A 57 9.56 3.80 19.29
CA LYS A 57 9.39 5.06 20.02
C LYS A 57 8.30 5.87 19.33
N THR A 58 7.35 6.39 20.11
CA THR A 58 6.32 7.32 19.60
C THR A 58 6.90 8.73 19.56
N LYS A 59 6.76 9.41 18.43
CA LYS A 59 7.16 10.80 18.23
C LYS A 59 6.03 11.59 17.58
N TYR A 60 6.18 12.91 17.57
CA TYR A 60 5.24 13.82 16.93
C TYR A 60 6.00 14.79 16.04
N PHE A 61 5.40 15.09 14.88
CA PHE A 61 5.83 16.12 13.95
C PHE A 61 4.79 17.23 13.94
N THR A 62 5.23 18.49 13.97
CA THR A 62 4.31 19.63 13.90
C THR A 62 3.97 19.90 12.44
N GLN A 63 2.79 19.46 12.03
CA GLN A 63 2.32 19.49 10.65
C GLN A 63 1.44 20.72 10.39
N ILE A 64 1.44 21.24 9.15
CA ILE A 64 0.48 22.29 8.75
C ILE A 64 -0.87 21.67 8.40
N LEU A 65 -1.94 22.42 8.65
CA LEU A 65 -3.30 21.97 8.42
C LEU A 65 -3.57 21.73 6.92
N ASP A 66 -3.07 22.62 6.07
CA ASP A 66 -3.40 22.66 4.66
C ASP A 66 -2.19 22.97 3.78
N HIS A 67 -1.80 22.00 2.96
CA HIS A 67 -0.66 22.09 2.05
C HIS A 67 -0.99 22.77 0.72
N PHE A 68 -2.25 23.01 0.41
CA PHE A 68 -2.69 23.40 -0.94
C PHE A 68 -3.37 24.77 -1.00
N ASN A 69 -3.37 25.52 0.10
CA ASN A 69 -3.87 26.88 0.15
C ASN A 69 -2.95 27.74 1.03
N PHE A 70 -2.94 29.05 0.75
CA PHE A 70 -2.05 30.03 1.40
C PHE A 70 -2.80 31.01 2.30
N ASN A 71 -4.08 30.75 2.59
CA ASN A 71 -4.85 31.60 3.49
C ASN A 71 -4.29 31.50 4.93
N PRO A 72 -4.51 32.50 5.81
CA PRO A 72 -3.97 32.47 7.17
C PRO A 72 -4.37 31.24 8.00
N LYS A 73 -5.54 30.65 7.75
CA LYS A 73 -6.01 29.45 8.47
C LYS A 73 -5.28 28.19 8.00
N SER A 74 -4.77 28.14 6.78
CA SER A 74 -4.01 27.01 6.23
C SER A 74 -2.72 26.73 7.01
N TYR A 75 -2.13 27.76 7.62
CA TYR A 75 -0.92 27.64 8.45
C TYR A 75 -1.18 27.22 9.90
N GLN A 76 -2.43 26.96 10.28
CA GLN A 76 -2.71 26.31 11.56
C GLN A 76 -1.95 24.98 11.63
N LYS A 77 -1.52 24.60 12.83
CA LYS A 77 -0.65 23.42 13.02
C LYS A 77 -1.33 22.39 13.91
N PHE A 78 -0.97 21.14 13.71
CA PHE A 78 -1.38 20.03 14.58
C PHE A 78 -0.23 19.06 14.81
N GLN A 79 -0.33 18.26 15.86
CA GLN A 79 0.68 17.26 16.19
C GLN A 79 0.36 15.96 15.46
N HIS A 80 1.24 15.59 14.54
CA HIS A 80 1.13 14.40 13.70
C HIS A 80 1.97 13.27 14.28
N ARG A 81 1.33 12.21 14.76
CA ARG A 81 1.99 11.06 15.38
C ARG A 81 2.73 10.23 14.33
N TYR A 82 3.94 9.80 14.67
CA TYR A 82 4.63 8.75 13.96
C TYR A 82 5.39 7.85 14.94
N LEU A 83 5.66 6.62 14.53
CA LEU A 83 6.45 5.65 15.28
C LEU A 83 7.79 5.48 14.59
N ILE A 84 8.86 5.34 15.37
CA ILE A 84 10.20 5.14 14.84
C ILE A 84 10.90 3.98 15.57
N ASN A 85 11.52 3.09 14.80
CA ASN A 85 12.43 2.06 15.31
C ASN A 85 13.77 2.18 14.58
N ASP A 86 14.80 2.43 15.37
CA ASP A 86 16.20 2.60 14.97
C ASP A 86 17.08 1.40 15.34
N THR A 87 16.50 0.29 15.81
CA THR A 87 17.23 -0.86 16.38
C THR A 87 18.26 -1.45 15.42
N TYR A 88 17.93 -1.54 14.13
CA TYR A 88 18.81 -2.12 13.11
C TYR A 88 19.36 -1.09 12.12
N TRP A 89 19.08 0.19 12.33
CA TRP A 89 19.41 1.20 11.34
C TRP A 89 20.92 1.40 11.24
N GLY A 90 21.49 1.20 10.04
CA GLY A 90 22.93 1.36 9.80
C GLY A 90 23.40 2.83 9.77
N GLY A 91 22.47 3.77 9.90
CA GLY A 91 22.74 5.20 10.02
C GLY A 91 23.00 5.92 8.69
N PRO A 92 23.16 7.25 8.76
CA PRO A 92 23.29 8.11 7.58
C PRO A 92 24.59 7.88 6.81
N LYS A 93 25.69 7.57 7.50
CA LYS A 93 27.02 7.36 6.87
C LYS A 93 27.04 6.22 5.86
N LYS A 94 26.16 5.23 6.02
CA LYS A 94 26.01 4.09 5.12
C LYS A 94 24.90 4.29 4.08
N ASN A 95 24.24 5.45 4.07
CA ASN A 95 23.00 5.68 3.33
C ASN A 95 21.98 4.56 3.56
N SER A 96 21.85 4.13 4.83
CA SER A 96 20.96 3.03 5.16
C SER A 96 19.50 3.44 4.91
N PRO A 97 18.69 2.56 4.28
CA PRO A 97 17.36 2.91 3.83
C PRO A 97 16.42 3.26 4.99
N ILE A 98 15.38 4.01 4.66
CA ILE A 98 14.25 4.26 5.54
C ILE A 98 13.03 3.56 4.95
N PHE A 99 12.47 2.62 5.68
CA PHE A 99 11.21 1.96 5.34
C PHE A 99 10.08 2.70 6.05
N VAL A 100 9.17 3.25 5.26
CA VAL A 100 8.08 4.10 5.76
C VAL A 100 6.75 3.43 5.49
N TYR A 101 5.99 3.11 6.53
CA TYR A 101 4.60 2.71 6.38
C TYR A 101 3.72 3.96 6.25
N THR A 102 2.99 4.08 5.15
CA THR A 102 1.98 5.12 4.94
C THR A 102 0.71 4.72 5.67
N GLY A 103 0.59 5.11 6.94
CA GLY A 103 -0.54 4.79 7.81
C GLY A 103 -1.86 5.16 7.18
N ASN A 104 -2.88 4.33 7.39
CA ASN A 104 -4.15 4.43 6.70
C ASN A 104 -5.30 4.69 7.68
N GLU A 105 -6.48 4.12 7.45
CA GLU A 105 -7.76 4.42 8.11
C GLU A 105 -7.87 3.89 9.56
N GLY A 106 -6.84 4.07 10.39
CA GLY A 106 -6.83 3.55 11.76
C GLY A 106 -5.68 4.06 12.63
N ASP A 107 -5.62 3.52 13.85
CA ASP A 107 -4.52 3.79 14.78
C ASP A 107 -3.21 3.20 14.26
N ILE A 108 -2.17 4.04 14.18
CA ILE A 108 -0.87 3.64 13.63
C ILE A 108 -0.20 2.50 14.40
N GLU A 109 -0.48 2.35 15.68
CA GLU A 109 0.07 1.27 16.51
C GLU A 109 -0.50 -0.09 16.11
N TRP A 110 -1.76 -0.14 15.66
CA TRP A 110 -2.36 -1.37 15.14
C TRP A 110 -1.64 -1.82 13.87
N PHE A 111 -1.36 -0.90 12.94
CA PHE A 111 -0.62 -1.25 11.72
C PHE A 111 0.81 -1.69 12.02
N ALA A 112 1.49 -1.03 12.96
CA ALA A 112 2.84 -1.43 13.36
C ALA A 112 2.88 -2.82 14.00
N GLN A 113 1.87 -3.21 14.77
CA GLN A 113 1.79 -4.54 15.39
C GLN A 113 1.46 -5.65 14.38
N ASN A 114 0.81 -5.33 13.27
CA ASN A 114 0.35 -6.30 12.27
C ASN A 114 1.19 -6.31 10.98
N THR A 115 2.15 -5.40 10.83
CA THR A 115 3.05 -5.34 9.66
C THR A 115 4.42 -5.96 10.01
N GLY A 116 4.40 -7.23 10.46
CA GLY A 116 5.61 -7.95 10.89
C GLY A 116 6.70 -7.98 9.83
N PHE A 117 6.33 -8.08 8.56
CA PHE A 117 7.26 -8.13 7.43
C PHE A 117 8.29 -7.00 7.41
N MET A 118 7.89 -5.76 7.72
CA MET A 118 8.84 -4.63 7.78
C MET A 118 9.89 -4.82 8.88
N PHE A 119 9.52 -5.39 10.02
CA PHE A 119 10.43 -5.72 11.11
C PHE A 119 11.34 -6.89 10.75
N ASP A 120 10.82 -7.90 10.07
CA ASP A 120 11.59 -9.08 9.64
C ASP A 120 12.71 -8.71 8.67
N ILE A 121 12.46 -7.77 7.75
CA ILE A 121 13.47 -7.37 6.74
C ILE A 121 14.39 -6.24 7.21
N ALA A 122 14.04 -5.51 8.27
CA ALA A 122 14.85 -4.38 8.74
C ALA A 122 16.31 -4.74 9.04
N PRO A 123 16.65 -5.87 9.72
CA PRO A 123 18.03 -6.28 9.95
C PRO A 123 18.82 -6.52 8.66
N HIS A 124 18.18 -7.10 7.64
CA HIS A 124 18.82 -7.42 6.36
C HIS A 124 19.22 -6.17 5.59
N PHE A 125 18.36 -5.15 5.61
CA PHE A 125 18.61 -3.88 4.92
C PHE A 125 19.30 -2.83 5.80
N GLN A 126 19.51 -3.13 7.08
CA GLN A 126 19.92 -2.16 8.09
C GLN A 126 19.00 -0.92 8.09
N ALA A 127 17.69 -1.13 7.93
CA ALA A 127 16.73 -0.07 7.65
C ALA A 127 16.24 0.63 8.93
N LEU A 128 15.96 1.93 8.82
CA LEU A 128 15.15 2.66 9.80
C LEU A 128 13.69 2.36 9.51
N LEU A 129 12.91 1.99 10.53
CA LEU A 129 11.47 1.82 10.38
C LEU A 129 10.74 3.07 10.87
N VAL A 130 9.82 3.56 10.05
CA VAL A 130 8.96 4.70 10.37
C VAL A 130 7.52 4.34 10.01
N PHE A 131 6.60 4.50 10.95
CA PHE A 131 5.17 4.35 10.70
C PHE A 131 4.50 5.70 10.92
N ILE A 132 4.02 6.34 9.85
CA ILE A 132 3.41 7.66 9.95
C ILE A 132 1.90 7.49 10.03
N GLU A 133 1.26 8.03 11.06
CA GLU A 133 -0.19 7.97 11.20
C GLU A 133 -0.89 8.75 10.08
N HIS A 134 -2.13 8.43 9.73
CA HIS A 134 -2.90 9.26 8.81
C HIS A 134 -3.51 10.46 9.55
N ARG A 135 -3.54 11.65 8.94
CA ARG A 135 -4.31 12.78 9.50
C ARG A 135 -5.76 12.39 9.74
N PHE A 136 -6.37 12.90 10.80
CA PHE A 136 -7.72 12.55 11.30
C PHE A 136 -7.86 11.15 11.92
N TYR A 137 -6.84 10.28 11.89
CA TYR A 137 -6.90 8.97 12.53
C TYR A 137 -6.05 8.91 13.80
N GLY A 138 -6.39 7.98 14.69
CA GLY A 138 -5.68 7.74 15.95
C GLY A 138 -5.58 9.01 16.82
N LYS A 139 -4.35 9.49 17.00
CA LYS A 139 -4.02 10.70 17.79
C LYS A 139 -3.62 11.89 16.91
N SER A 140 -3.62 11.73 15.59
CA SER A 140 -3.22 12.75 14.62
C SER A 140 -4.42 13.56 14.17
N ILE A 141 -5.09 14.21 15.12
CA ILE A 141 -6.34 14.93 14.91
C ILE A 141 -6.04 16.44 14.80
N PRO A 142 -6.40 17.10 13.69
CA PRO A 142 -6.31 18.56 13.58
C PRO A 142 -7.23 19.30 14.58
N PHE A 143 -7.23 20.64 14.54
CA PHE A 143 -8.09 21.46 15.41
C PHE A 143 -7.90 21.20 16.91
N GLY A 144 -6.64 21.14 17.36
CA GLY A 144 -6.31 20.98 18.77
C GLY A 144 -6.49 19.57 19.31
N GLY A 145 -6.70 18.57 18.44
CA GLY A 145 -6.92 17.20 18.86
C GLY A 145 -8.39 16.86 19.13
N ASP A 146 -9.30 17.82 18.96
CA ASP A 146 -10.72 17.67 19.22
C ASP A 146 -11.43 17.01 18.03
N LYS A 147 -11.87 15.77 18.23
CA LYS A 147 -12.58 15.00 17.20
C LYS A 147 -13.95 15.58 16.89
N ASP A 148 -14.66 16.09 17.89
CA ASP A 148 -16.00 16.63 17.67
C ASP A 148 -15.92 17.86 16.77
N VAL A 149 -14.90 18.70 16.96
CA VAL A 149 -14.62 19.83 16.05
C VAL A 149 -14.14 19.34 14.67
N ALA A 150 -13.15 18.44 14.63
CA ALA A 150 -12.55 17.96 13.39
C ALA A 150 -13.57 17.30 12.45
N TYR A 151 -14.56 16.61 13.01
CA TYR A 151 -15.60 15.91 12.26
C TYR A 151 -16.94 16.66 12.19
N SER A 152 -17.02 17.87 12.76
CA SER A 152 -18.31 18.59 12.90
C SER A 152 -19.01 18.93 11.57
N ASN A 153 -18.27 19.38 10.55
CA ASN A 153 -18.87 19.82 9.29
C ASN A 153 -17.85 19.82 8.13
N ALA A 154 -18.32 20.09 6.91
CA ALA A 154 -17.48 20.09 5.70
C ALA A 154 -16.29 21.06 5.75
N SER A 155 -16.36 22.15 6.53
CA SER A 155 -15.28 23.15 6.63
C SER A 155 -14.10 22.64 7.47
N THR A 156 -14.33 21.73 8.41
CA THR A 156 -13.26 21.09 9.21
C THR A 156 -12.88 19.73 8.64
N LEU A 157 -13.86 18.94 8.21
CA LEU A 157 -13.62 17.64 7.59
C LEU A 157 -12.96 17.75 6.20
N GLY A 158 -13.09 18.88 5.52
CA GLY A 158 -12.52 19.10 4.18
C GLY A 158 -11.00 18.96 4.09
N TYR A 159 -10.28 18.97 5.22
CA TYR A 159 -8.83 18.71 5.25
C TYR A 159 -8.48 17.21 5.31
N LEU A 160 -9.49 16.33 5.41
CA LEU A 160 -9.33 14.88 5.33
C LEU A 160 -9.38 14.43 3.87
N THR A 161 -8.25 14.54 3.18
CA THR A 161 -8.08 14.03 1.82
C THR A 161 -6.81 13.21 1.70
N SER A 162 -6.78 12.29 0.73
CA SER A 162 -5.56 11.54 0.40
C SER A 162 -4.44 12.46 -0.07
N THR A 163 -4.75 13.52 -0.84
CA THR A 163 -3.75 14.50 -1.30
C THR A 163 -3.04 15.20 -0.14
N GLN A 164 -3.79 15.61 0.87
CA GLN A 164 -3.24 16.21 2.08
C GLN A 164 -2.39 15.21 2.89
N ALA A 165 -2.87 13.97 3.04
CA ALA A 165 -2.10 12.92 3.72
C ALA A 165 -0.78 12.61 3.01
N LEU A 166 -0.77 12.54 1.67
CA LEU A 166 0.45 12.34 0.90
C LEU A 166 1.43 13.51 1.10
N ALA A 167 0.94 14.75 1.11
CA ALA A 167 1.77 15.91 1.40
C ALA A 167 2.33 15.86 2.83
N ASP A 168 1.56 15.38 3.81
CA ASP A 168 2.04 15.19 5.18
C ASP A 168 3.21 14.21 5.26
N TYR A 169 3.09 13.06 4.59
CA TYR A 169 4.17 12.07 4.56
C TYR A 169 5.42 12.67 3.93
N ALA A 170 5.28 13.44 2.84
CA ALA A 170 6.41 14.07 2.18
C ALA A 170 7.14 15.06 3.10
N THR A 171 6.40 15.97 3.76
CA THR A 171 7.01 16.97 4.64
C THR A 171 7.67 16.31 5.85
N LEU A 172 7.03 15.31 6.46
CA LEU A 172 7.59 14.58 7.60
C LEU A 172 8.84 13.80 7.20
N ILE A 173 8.83 13.07 6.09
CA ILE A 173 10.01 12.30 5.62
C ILE A 173 11.18 13.23 5.33
N ILE A 174 10.94 14.36 4.65
CA ILE A 174 11.99 15.33 4.32
C ILE A 174 12.59 15.92 5.60
N ASP A 175 11.75 16.31 6.56
CA ASP A 175 12.20 16.86 7.85
C ASP A 175 12.97 15.82 8.67
N LEU A 176 12.45 14.59 8.74
CA LEU A 176 13.10 13.48 9.43
C LEU A 176 14.49 13.19 8.86
N LYS A 177 14.62 13.14 7.52
CA LYS A 177 15.91 12.96 6.85
C LYS A 177 16.90 14.06 7.20
N LYS A 178 16.46 15.32 7.26
CA LYS A 178 17.31 16.45 7.68
C LYS A 178 17.75 16.29 9.14
N ASN A 179 16.81 16.02 10.05
CA ASN A 179 17.09 15.86 11.49
C ASN A 179 18.03 14.70 11.78
N LEU A 180 18.03 13.66 10.95
CA LEU A 180 18.90 12.50 11.05
C LEU A 180 20.21 12.63 10.26
N THR A 181 20.44 13.76 9.60
CA THR A 181 21.58 13.97 8.66
C THR A 181 21.63 12.88 7.57
N ALA A 182 20.46 12.37 7.18
CA ALA A 182 20.26 11.24 6.27
C ALA A 182 19.62 11.70 4.96
N VAL A 183 20.00 12.87 4.44
CA VAL A 183 19.37 13.50 3.27
C VAL A 183 19.44 12.65 2.00
N ASP A 184 20.47 11.82 1.86
CA ASP A 184 20.66 10.92 0.72
C ASP A 184 20.13 9.50 0.98
N ALA A 185 19.60 9.20 2.17
CA ALA A 185 19.09 7.88 2.48
C ALA A 185 17.90 7.51 1.56
N PRO A 186 17.91 6.34 0.91
CA PRO A 186 16.81 5.90 0.08
C PRO A 186 15.57 5.60 0.94
N VAL A 187 14.40 5.99 0.45
CA VAL A 187 13.13 5.74 1.14
C VAL A 187 12.29 4.77 0.32
N VAL A 188 11.83 3.70 0.95
CA VAL A 188 10.83 2.79 0.37
C VAL A 188 9.56 2.89 1.19
N VAL A 189 8.44 3.15 0.53
CA VAL A 189 7.14 3.24 1.21
C VAL A 189 6.39 1.91 1.16
N PHE A 190 5.66 1.61 2.22
CA PHE A 190 4.91 0.37 2.41
C PHE A 190 3.47 0.72 2.80
N GLY A 191 2.52 -0.11 2.39
CA GLY A 191 1.16 -0.01 2.88
C GLY A 191 0.29 -1.19 2.46
N GLY A 192 -0.72 -1.48 3.27
CA GLY A 192 -1.77 -2.46 2.97
C GLY A 192 -3.13 -1.80 2.75
N SER A 193 -4.00 -2.37 1.92
CA SER A 193 -5.35 -1.83 1.66
C SER A 193 -5.28 -0.39 1.13
N TYR A 194 -6.02 0.57 1.70
CA TYR A 194 -5.89 2.01 1.42
C TYR A 194 -4.47 2.53 1.69
N GLY A 195 -3.77 2.00 2.69
CA GLY A 195 -2.34 2.27 2.89
C GLY A 195 -1.50 1.88 1.67
N GLY A 196 -1.83 0.78 0.99
CA GLY A 196 -1.15 0.37 -0.24
C GLY A 196 -1.47 1.30 -1.41
N MET A 197 -2.70 1.84 -1.47
CA MET A 197 -3.07 2.89 -2.44
C MET A 197 -2.26 4.16 -2.17
N LEU A 198 -2.17 4.58 -0.91
CA LEU A 198 -1.33 5.71 -0.49
C LEU A 198 0.14 5.49 -0.84
N ALA A 199 0.73 4.31 -0.56
CA ALA A 199 2.10 4.00 -0.94
C ALA A 199 2.32 4.10 -2.46
N SER A 200 1.38 3.56 -3.25
CA SER A 200 1.41 3.65 -4.72
C SER A 200 1.37 5.10 -5.20
N TRP A 201 0.37 5.87 -4.74
CA TRP A 201 0.21 7.27 -5.12
C TRP A 201 1.35 8.15 -4.61
N PHE A 202 1.92 7.85 -3.44
CA PHE A 202 3.06 8.55 -2.91
C PHE A 202 4.28 8.40 -3.82
N ARG A 203 4.60 7.16 -4.26
CA ARG A 203 5.70 6.95 -5.22
C ARG A 203 5.43 7.67 -6.55
N LEU A 204 4.19 7.69 -7.03
CA LEU A 204 3.84 8.38 -8.28
C LEU A 204 3.96 9.92 -8.17
N LYS A 205 3.54 10.52 -7.06
CA LYS A 205 3.49 11.98 -6.88
C LYS A 205 4.75 12.58 -6.26
N TYR A 206 5.45 11.81 -5.43
CA TYR A 206 6.68 12.21 -4.74
C TYR A 206 7.86 11.26 -5.05
N PRO A 207 8.18 11.00 -6.34
CA PRO A 207 9.28 10.09 -6.71
C PRO A 207 10.66 10.59 -6.31
N HIS A 208 10.78 11.89 -6.01
CA HIS A 208 11.97 12.53 -5.46
C HIS A 208 12.14 12.28 -3.94
N VAL A 209 11.08 11.83 -3.25
CA VAL A 209 11.12 11.50 -1.81
C VAL A 209 11.31 10.00 -1.60
N ALA A 210 10.51 9.17 -2.29
CA ALA A 210 10.57 7.71 -2.17
C ALA A 210 10.99 7.06 -3.48
N ILE A 211 11.96 6.15 -3.43
CA ILE A 211 12.53 5.46 -4.59
C ILE A 211 11.69 4.25 -5.06
N GLY A 212 10.80 3.75 -4.20
CA GLY A 212 9.94 2.61 -4.49
C GLY A 212 8.78 2.49 -3.51
N ALA A 213 7.80 1.66 -3.87
CA ALA A 213 6.63 1.36 -3.05
C ALA A 213 6.32 -0.14 -3.05
N LEU A 214 5.99 -0.68 -1.88
CA LEU A 214 5.34 -1.98 -1.72
C LEU A 214 3.87 -1.73 -1.37
N ALA A 215 3.00 -1.93 -2.36
CA ALA A 215 1.56 -1.74 -2.24
C ALA A 215 0.85 -3.09 -2.10
N SER A 216 0.65 -3.53 -0.86
CA SER A 216 0.05 -4.84 -0.57
C SER A 216 -1.47 -4.78 -0.63
N SER A 217 -2.09 -5.64 -1.46
CA SER A 217 -3.55 -5.74 -1.61
C SER A 217 -4.24 -4.38 -1.80
N ALA A 218 -3.64 -3.50 -2.62
CA ALA A 218 -4.11 -2.15 -2.85
C ALA A 218 -5.15 -2.13 -3.99
N PRO A 219 -6.43 -1.80 -3.73
CA PRO A 219 -7.47 -1.83 -4.75
C PRO A 219 -7.47 -0.54 -5.61
N ILE A 220 -6.32 -0.20 -6.21
CA ILE A 220 -6.15 1.04 -6.99
C ILE A 220 -7.02 1.12 -8.26
N LEU A 221 -7.59 0.00 -8.71
CA LEU A 221 -8.48 -0.09 -9.86
C LEU A 221 -9.97 -0.13 -9.48
N ASN A 222 -10.32 -0.18 -8.19
CA ASN A 222 -11.71 -0.28 -7.74
C ASN A 222 -12.40 1.09 -7.70
N PHE A 223 -12.32 1.83 -8.80
CA PHE A 223 -12.93 3.14 -8.95
C PHE A 223 -13.75 3.20 -10.23
N GLU A 224 -14.86 3.94 -10.17
CA GLU A 224 -15.71 4.25 -11.31
C GLU A 224 -16.08 2.97 -12.09
N ASN A 225 -15.92 3.00 -13.42
CA ASN A 225 -16.25 1.90 -14.32
C ASN A 225 -15.00 1.12 -14.78
N ILE A 226 -13.90 1.17 -14.04
CA ILE A 226 -12.65 0.45 -14.39
C ILE A 226 -12.82 -1.07 -14.15
N THR A 227 -13.46 -1.44 -13.05
CA THR A 227 -13.75 -2.84 -12.68
C THR A 227 -15.26 -3.05 -12.51
N SER A 228 -15.74 -4.28 -12.73
CA SER A 228 -17.14 -4.61 -12.48
C SER A 228 -17.54 -4.33 -11.03
N PRO A 229 -18.71 -3.72 -10.76
CA PRO A 229 -19.18 -3.45 -9.39
C PRO A 229 -19.44 -4.73 -8.59
N TYR A 230 -19.58 -5.88 -9.27
CA TYR A 230 -19.79 -7.18 -8.64
C TYR A 230 -18.49 -7.92 -8.30
N SER A 231 -17.33 -7.41 -8.73
CA SER A 231 -16.05 -8.14 -8.62
C SER A 231 -15.73 -8.57 -7.19
N PHE A 232 -15.95 -7.69 -6.22
CA PHE A 232 -15.69 -7.97 -4.81
C PHE A 232 -16.55 -9.12 -4.28
N ASN A 233 -17.88 -9.03 -4.44
CA ASN A 233 -18.82 -10.05 -3.97
C ASN A 233 -18.65 -11.39 -4.72
N ASN A 234 -18.31 -11.33 -6.01
CA ASN A 234 -18.03 -12.51 -6.80
C ASN A 234 -16.82 -13.26 -6.25
N ILE A 235 -15.72 -12.55 -5.92
CA ILE A 235 -14.53 -13.17 -5.34
C ILE A 235 -14.86 -13.82 -4.00
N ILE A 236 -15.58 -13.12 -3.11
CA ILE A 236 -16.04 -13.69 -1.83
C ILE A 236 -16.82 -14.98 -2.07
N THR A 237 -17.78 -14.97 -2.99
CA THR A 237 -18.58 -16.15 -3.31
C THR A 237 -17.71 -17.32 -3.80
N GLN A 238 -16.68 -17.05 -4.61
CA GLN A 238 -15.76 -18.09 -5.09
C GLN A 238 -14.89 -18.66 -3.96
N ASP A 239 -14.40 -17.83 -3.03
CA ASP A 239 -13.60 -18.28 -1.90
C ASP A 239 -14.35 -19.33 -1.06
N PHE A 240 -15.65 -19.12 -0.81
CA PHE A 240 -16.49 -20.10 -0.11
C PHE A 240 -16.84 -21.32 -0.99
N ARG A 241 -17.09 -21.12 -2.29
CA ARG A 241 -17.42 -22.21 -3.22
C ARG A 241 -16.29 -23.24 -3.33
N VAL A 242 -15.03 -22.81 -3.30
CA VAL A 242 -13.87 -23.71 -3.38
C VAL A 242 -13.76 -24.61 -2.14
N ILE A 243 -14.26 -24.15 -0.99
CA ILE A 243 -14.22 -24.92 0.27
C ILE A 243 -15.39 -25.93 0.35
N SER A 244 -16.58 -25.57 -0.11
CA SER A 244 -17.75 -26.47 -0.12
C SER A 244 -18.79 -26.05 -1.17
N LEU A 245 -19.22 -27.02 -1.99
CA LEU A 245 -20.29 -26.84 -2.99
C LEU A 245 -21.64 -26.49 -2.36
N ASN A 246 -21.84 -26.76 -1.06
CA ASN A 246 -23.10 -26.49 -0.36
C ASN A 246 -23.17 -25.08 0.26
N SER A 247 -22.12 -24.27 0.18
CA SER A 247 -22.08 -22.92 0.78
C SER A 247 -22.72 -21.84 -0.10
N ILE A 248 -23.58 -22.21 -1.06
CA ILE A 248 -24.07 -21.32 -2.14
C ILE A 248 -25.19 -20.36 -1.69
N TYR A 249 -25.78 -20.53 -0.49
CA TYR A 249 -26.94 -19.74 -0.04
C TYR A 249 -26.71 -19.04 1.30
N LEU A 250 -25.77 -18.11 1.34
CA LEU A 250 -25.72 -17.09 2.37
C LEU A 250 -25.31 -15.81 1.65
N PHE A 251 -26.29 -15.03 1.17
CA PHE A 251 -26.31 -13.58 0.94
C PHE A 251 -27.41 -13.24 -0.07
#